data_AF-A0AB33X029-F1
#
_entry.id   AF-A0AB33X029-F1
#
_cell.length_a   1.000
_cell.length_b   1.000
_cell.length_c   1.000
_cell.angle_alpha   90.00
_cell.angle_beta   90.00
_cell.angle_gamma   90.00
#
_symmetry.space_group_name_H-M   'P 1'
#
loop_
_entity.id
_entity.type
_entity.pdbx_description
1 polymer ?
#
loop_
_entity_poly.entity_id
_entity_poly.type
_entity_poly.pdbx_seq_one_letter_code
_entity_poly.pdbx_strand_id
1 'polypeptide(L)'
;MILLWNLYKNEGGYLDTNGHATKPSIYNVVTALKESRPADTLHWRIFADTSDPKDFKVREGDVVHFLNGYNDVRGGFLDTCGHASGEGVKYAVSTTPYLNRDGNTGSWKISKAKD
;
A
#
# COMPACT_ATOMS: atom_id res chain seq x y z
N MET A 1 -8.13 7.84 8.14
CA MET A 1 -6.99 6.93 7.92
C MET A 1 -7.50 5.51 8.03
N ILE A 2 -6.91 4.57 7.29
CA ILE A 2 -7.29 3.17 7.26
C ILE A 2 -6.12 2.27 7.66
N LEU A 3 -6.43 1.05 8.06
CA LEU A 3 -5.49 -0.05 8.19
C LEU A 3 -5.79 -1.06 7.09
N LEU A 4 -4.75 -1.69 6.53
CA LEU A 4 -4.88 -2.78 5.57
C LEU A 4 -4.48 -4.07 6.27
N TRP A 5 -5.45 -4.91 6.61
CA TRP A 5 -5.23 -6.16 7.33
C TRP A 5 -5.10 -7.33 6.34
N ASN A 6 -3.97 -8.01 6.39
CA ASN A 6 -3.77 -9.25 5.66
C ASN A 6 -4.50 -10.40 6.40
N LEU A 7 -5.51 -10.96 5.73
CA LEU A 7 -6.35 -12.03 6.28
C LEU A 7 -5.71 -13.42 6.22
N TYR A 8 -4.46 -13.54 5.75
CA TYR A 8 -3.76 -14.82 5.70
C TYR A 8 -3.76 -15.50 7.08
N LYS A 9 -4.39 -16.67 7.16
CA LYS A 9 -4.60 -17.45 8.39
C LYS A 9 -5.24 -16.65 9.55
N ASN A 10 -5.94 -15.54 9.25
CA ASN A 10 -6.45 -14.57 10.22
C ASN A 10 -5.38 -13.93 11.14
N GLU A 11 -4.09 -14.06 10.81
CA GLU A 11 -2.97 -13.56 11.62
C GLU A 11 -1.89 -12.88 10.76
N GLY A 12 -2.18 -12.58 9.49
CA GLY A 12 -1.21 -12.07 8.50
C GLY A 12 -0.64 -10.67 8.78
N GLY A 13 -1.13 -9.98 9.81
CA GLY A 13 -0.68 -8.64 10.21
C GLY A 13 -1.20 -7.50 9.33
N TYR A 14 -0.76 -6.28 9.62
CA TYR A 14 -1.19 -5.06 8.95
C TYR A 14 -0.10 -4.53 8.02
N LEU A 15 -0.49 -3.95 6.88
CA LEU A 15 0.46 -3.36 5.93
C LEU A 15 1.18 -2.17 6.56
N ASP A 16 2.51 -2.24 6.56
CA ASP A 16 3.40 -1.33 7.26
C ASP A 16 4.53 -0.87 6.35
N THR A 17 4.99 0.36 6.52
CA THR A 17 6.30 0.79 5.99
C THR A 17 7.40 0.53 7.01
N ASN A 18 8.44 -0.22 6.62
CA ASN A 18 9.54 -0.54 7.53
C ASN A 18 10.90 -0.61 6.83
N GLY A 19 11.84 0.20 7.31
CA GLY A 19 13.21 0.25 6.77
C GLY A 19 13.29 0.93 5.41
N HIS A 20 14.49 1.39 5.05
CA HIS A 20 14.71 2.06 3.77
C HIS A 20 14.73 1.07 2.61
N ALA A 21 14.12 1.48 1.50
CA ALA A 21 14.21 0.78 0.22
C ALA A 21 15.33 1.35 -0.65
N THR A 22 15.77 0.56 -1.61
CA THR A 22 16.70 1.02 -2.65
C THR A 22 16.00 2.03 -3.56
N LYS A 23 16.72 3.08 -3.97
CA LYS A 23 16.20 4.07 -4.92
C LYS A 23 15.73 3.40 -6.22
N PRO A 24 14.61 3.87 -6.82
CA PRO A 24 13.91 5.14 -6.56
C PRO A 24 12.94 5.13 -5.37
N SER A 25 12.72 3.99 -4.71
CA SER A 25 11.82 3.87 -3.56
C SER A 25 12.33 4.58 -2.29
N ILE A 26 11.45 4.75 -1.30
CA ILE A 26 11.74 5.39 0.00
C ILE A 26 11.80 4.34 1.12
N TYR A 27 10.71 3.61 1.34
CA TYR A 27 10.60 2.59 2.40
C TYR A 27 10.15 1.25 1.83
N ASN A 28 10.60 0.15 2.45
CA ASN A 28 10.06 -1.17 2.15
C ASN A 28 8.66 -1.31 2.76
N VAL A 29 7.85 -2.19 2.19
CA VAL A 29 6.51 -2.49 2.68
C VAL A 29 6.46 -3.94 3.15
N VAL A 30 5.95 -4.16 4.36
CA VAL A 30 5.84 -5.47 5.01
C VAL A 30 4.46 -5.60 5.67
N THR A 31 4.16 -6.78 6.22
CA THR A 31 3.10 -6.88 7.24
C THR A 31 3.71 -6.91 8.64
N ALA A 32 3.00 -6.35 9.62
CA ALA A 32 3.46 -6.30 11.00
C ALA A 32 2.30 -6.48 12.00
N LEU A 33 2.63 -6.92 13.22
CA LEU A 33 1.69 -6.89 14.34
C LEU A 33 1.41 -5.43 14.71
N LYS A 34 0.15 -5.12 15.03
CA LYS A 34 -0.29 -3.73 15.26
C LYS A 34 0.39 -3.11 16.46
N GLU A 35 0.56 -3.90 17.52
CA GLU A 35 1.13 -3.52 18.80
C GLU A 35 2.66 -3.37 18.77
N SER A 36 3.33 -3.87 17.73
CA SER A 36 4.80 -3.82 17.64
C SER A 36 5.33 -2.63 16.83
N ARG A 37 4.44 -1.76 16.32
CA ARG A 37 4.78 -0.69 15.39
C ARG A 37 4.18 0.65 15.79
N PRO A 38 4.87 1.77 15.49
CA PRO A 38 4.27 3.09 15.55
C PRO A 38 3.01 3.16 14.68
N ALA A 39 1.98 3.85 15.17
CA ALA A 39 0.69 3.86 14.49
C ALA A 39 0.76 4.50 13.09
N ASP A 40 1.61 5.53 12.91
CA ASP A 40 1.72 6.27 11.65
C ASP A 40 2.31 5.45 10.50
N THR A 41 3.20 4.49 10.78
CA THR A 41 3.75 3.58 9.75
C THR A 41 2.73 2.55 9.27
N LEU A 42 1.74 2.21 10.10
CA LEU A 42 0.63 1.31 9.78
C LEU A 42 -0.55 2.01 9.08
N HIS A 43 -0.68 3.32 9.25
CA HIS A 43 -1.82 4.07 8.74
C HIS A 43 -1.65 4.46 7.28
N TRP A 44 -2.73 4.29 6.52
CA TRP A 44 -2.80 4.71 5.12
C TRP A 44 -3.95 5.69 4.90
N ARG A 45 -3.78 6.59 3.94
CA ARG A 45 -4.87 7.36 3.33
C ARG A 45 -5.15 6.75 1.96
N ILE A 46 -6.42 6.54 1.66
CA ILE A 46 -6.86 6.02 0.37
C ILE A 46 -7.49 7.15 -0.45
N PHE A 47 -7.11 7.24 -1.72
CA PHE A 47 -7.68 8.15 -2.69
C PHE A 47 -8.29 7.31 -3.80
N ALA A 48 -9.58 7.50 -4.10
CA ALA A 48 -10.25 6.82 -5.20
C ALA A 48 -10.39 7.77 -6.40
N ASP A 49 -9.79 7.40 -7.52
CA ASP A 49 -9.75 8.24 -8.72
C ASP A 49 -11.03 8.07 -9.56
N THR A 50 -11.65 6.89 -9.49
CA THR A 50 -12.71 6.46 -10.41
C THR A 50 -14.06 6.20 -9.74
N SER A 51 -14.22 6.50 -8.44
CA SER A 51 -15.45 6.10 -7.74
C SER A 51 -16.68 6.89 -8.20
N ASP A 52 -17.75 6.16 -8.50
CA ASP A 52 -19.05 6.68 -8.90
C ASP A 52 -20.18 5.98 -8.12
N PRO A 53 -21.11 6.71 -7.47
CA PRO A 53 -21.16 8.16 -7.30
C PRO A 53 -19.99 8.72 -6.47
N LYS A 54 -19.73 10.02 -6.63
CA LYS A 54 -18.75 10.78 -5.82
C LYS A 54 -19.26 11.05 -4.39
N ASP A 55 -19.48 9.98 -3.63
CA ASP A 55 -20.01 9.99 -2.26
C ASP A 55 -18.93 9.65 -1.21
N PHE A 56 -17.65 9.81 -1.58
CA PHE A 56 -16.48 9.52 -0.73
C PHE A 56 -16.34 8.07 -0.28
N LYS A 57 -17.03 7.13 -0.95
CA LYS A 57 -16.83 5.69 -0.75
C LYS A 57 -15.85 5.14 -1.75
N VAL A 58 -15.23 4.03 -1.38
CA VAL A 58 -14.40 3.19 -2.24
C VAL A 58 -15.20 1.94 -2.55
N ARG A 59 -15.22 1.54 -3.82
CA ARG A 59 -16.00 0.43 -4.35
C ARG A 59 -15.11 -0.59 -5.03
N GLU A 60 -15.64 -1.79 -5.21
CA GLU A 60 -15.02 -2.80 -6.07
C GLU A 60 -14.88 -2.27 -7.50
N GLY A 61 -13.72 -2.50 -8.10
CA GLY A 61 -13.36 -1.99 -9.42
C GLY A 61 -12.67 -0.63 -9.42
N ASP A 62 -12.76 0.13 -8.33
CA ASP A 62 -12.13 1.45 -8.23
C ASP A 62 -10.62 1.36 -8.34
N VAL A 63 -10.04 2.30 -9.11
CA VAL A 63 -8.61 2.58 -9.09
C VAL A 63 -8.33 3.52 -7.93
N VAL A 64 -7.40 3.11 -7.07
CA VAL A 64 -7.05 3.79 -5.83
C VAL A 64 -5.55 3.95 -5.66
N HIS A 65 -5.19 4.94 -4.85
CA HIS A 65 -3.82 5.19 -4.41
C HIS A 65 -3.77 5.20 -2.88
N PHE A 66 -2.68 4.68 -2.31
CA PHE A 66 -2.48 4.64 -0.86
C PHE A 66 -1.27 5.49 -0.46
N LEU A 67 -1.46 6.47 0.42
CA LEU A 67 -0.39 7.30 1.00
C LEU A 67 -0.15 6.88 2.45
N ASN A 68 1.09 6.53 2.77
CA ASN A 68 1.48 6.13 4.11
C ASN A 68 1.55 7.34 5.07
N GLY A 69 1.12 7.14 6.31
CA GLY A 69 1.02 8.18 7.34
C GLY A 69 2.33 8.56 8.02
N TYR A 70 3.40 7.79 7.83
CA TYR A 70 4.67 7.96 8.55
C TYR A 70 5.21 9.38 8.43
N ASN A 71 5.67 9.93 9.56
CA ASN A 71 6.32 11.24 9.64
C ASN A 71 5.48 12.35 8.99
N ASP A 72 4.21 12.47 9.40
CA ASP A 72 3.25 13.43 8.87
C ASP A 72 3.06 13.30 7.35
N VAL A 73 2.59 12.12 6.91
CA VAL A 73 2.34 11.77 5.49
C VAL A 73 3.55 11.91 4.55
N ARG A 74 4.76 11.70 5.09
CA ARG A 74 6.01 11.63 4.32
C ARG A 74 6.48 10.20 4.04
N GLY A 75 5.69 9.20 4.44
CA GLY A 75 5.95 7.78 4.15
C GLY A 75 5.86 7.40 2.67
N GLY A 76 5.22 8.23 1.85
CA GLY A 76 5.10 8.04 0.39
C GLY A 76 3.91 7.17 -0.03
N PHE A 77 3.69 7.09 -1.35
CA PHE A 77 2.63 6.29 -1.95
C PHE A 77 3.05 4.83 -2.14
N LEU A 78 2.13 3.90 -1.94
CA LEU A 78 2.32 2.47 -2.18
C LEU A 78 2.58 2.20 -3.66
N ASP A 79 3.71 1.59 -3.99
CA ASP A 79 4.21 1.43 -5.36
C ASP A 79 4.84 0.05 -5.56
N THR A 80 4.81 -0.44 -6.80
CA THR A 80 5.64 -1.56 -7.24
C THR A 80 6.88 -1.03 -7.93
N CYS A 81 8.06 -1.49 -7.51
CA CYS A 81 9.32 -1.01 -8.09
C CYS A 81 10.38 -2.11 -8.14
N GLY A 82 10.85 -2.42 -9.35
CA GLY A 82 11.81 -3.49 -9.58
C GLY A 82 11.23 -4.90 -9.40
N HIS A 83 12.00 -5.90 -9.77
CA HIS A 83 11.60 -7.31 -9.63
C HIS A 83 11.77 -7.80 -8.19
N ALA A 84 10.79 -8.57 -7.72
CA ALA A 84 10.93 -9.30 -6.46
C ALA A 84 11.76 -10.58 -6.69
N SER A 85 12.55 -10.96 -5.69
CA SER A 85 13.24 -12.25 -5.69
C SER A 85 12.32 -13.33 -5.13
N GLY A 86 12.18 -14.45 -5.84
CA GLY A 86 11.40 -15.61 -5.40
C GLY A 86 10.65 -16.27 -6.55
N GLU A 87 10.20 -17.50 -6.34
CA GLU A 87 9.37 -18.21 -7.31
C GLU A 87 7.94 -17.65 -7.31
N GLY A 88 7.37 -17.42 -8.49
CA GLY A 88 5.98 -16.97 -8.65
C GLY A 88 5.69 -15.49 -8.30
N VAL A 89 6.69 -14.72 -7.85
CA VAL A 89 6.54 -13.28 -7.58
C VAL A 89 6.98 -12.44 -8.78
N LYS A 90 6.38 -11.23 -8.93
CA LYS A 90 6.64 -10.36 -10.10
C LYS A 90 7.47 -9.13 -9.76
N TYR A 91 6.98 -8.31 -8.82
CA TYR A 91 7.56 -7.01 -8.49
C TYR A 91 7.65 -6.83 -6.98
N ALA A 92 8.66 -6.10 -6.51
CA ALA A 92 8.78 -5.73 -5.12
C ALA A 92 7.79 -4.59 -4.79
N VAL A 93 7.28 -4.58 -3.56
CA VAL A 93 6.36 -3.56 -3.07
C VAL A 93 7.11 -2.63 -2.12
N SER A 94 6.96 -1.33 -2.33
CA SER A 94 7.67 -0.28 -1.60
C SER A 94 6.83 0.99 -1.56
N THR A 95 7.37 2.07 -1.01
CA THR A 95 6.80 3.41 -1.19
C THR A 95 7.67 4.32 -2.05
N THR A 96 7.05 5.31 -2.67
CA THR A 96 7.68 6.31 -3.55
C THR A 96 7.08 7.70 -3.30
N PRO A 97 7.77 8.82 -3.57
CA PRO A 97 7.18 10.15 -3.35
C PRO A 97 6.12 10.52 -4.41
N TYR A 98 6.01 9.73 -5.48
CA TYR A 98 5.14 9.99 -6.61
C TYR A 98 3.85 9.19 -6.54
N LEU A 99 2.71 9.81 -6.89
CA LEU A 99 1.43 9.09 -6.96
C LEU A 99 1.48 7.89 -7.91
N ASN A 100 2.17 8.08 -9.04
CA ASN A 100 2.35 7.07 -10.07
C ASN A 100 3.72 7.28 -10.71
N ARG A 101 4.74 6.55 -10.23
CA ARG A 101 6.13 6.76 -10.64
C ARG A 101 6.36 6.40 -12.11
N ASP A 102 5.74 5.31 -12.58
CA ASP A 102 6.13 4.65 -13.83
C ASP A 102 4.97 3.87 -14.46
N GLY A 103 3.94 4.60 -14.92
CA GLY A 103 2.86 3.99 -15.71
C GLY A 103 2.02 2.95 -14.96
N ASN A 104 1.30 3.40 -13.93
CA ASN A 104 0.39 2.67 -13.04
C ASN A 104 1.06 1.82 -11.95
N THR A 105 2.34 2.01 -11.66
CA THR A 105 3.03 1.26 -10.59
C THR A 105 2.50 1.56 -9.18
N GLY A 106 1.93 2.75 -8.99
CA GLY A 106 1.29 3.17 -7.73
C GLY A 106 -0.23 3.02 -7.71
N SER A 107 -0.84 2.59 -8.83
CA SER A 107 -2.28 2.49 -8.98
C SER A 107 -2.75 1.08 -8.65
N TRP A 108 -3.66 0.97 -7.68
CA TRP A 108 -4.20 -0.31 -7.22
C TRP A 108 -5.68 -0.41 -7.56
N LYS A 109 -6.18 -1.63 -7.78
CA LYS A 109 -7.62 -1.87 -7.99
C LYS A 109 -8.19 -2.66 -6.83
N ILE A 110 -9.26 -2.16 -6.23
CA ILE A 110 -9.98 -2.90 -5.19
C ILE A 110 -10.79 -4.02 -5.84
N SER A 111 -10.53 -5.26 -5.44
CA SER A 111 -11.26 -6.45 -5.89
C SER A 111 -11.64 -7.29 -4.68
N LYS A 112 -12.78 -7.99 -4.74
CA LYS A 112 -13.08 -9.00 -3.72
C LYS A 112 -12.12 -10.17 -3.85
N ALA A 113 -11.66 -10.70 -2.72
CA ALA A 113 -11.07 -12.03 -2.70
C ALA A 113 -12.15 -13.01 -3.19
N LYS A 114 -11.81 -13.85 -4.17
CA LYS A 114 -12.64 -14.99 -4.53
C LYS A 114 -12.13 -16.15 -3.70
N ASP A 115 -13.00 -16.71 -2.88
CA ASP A 115 -12.75 -17.95 -2.15
C ASP A 115 -12.61 -19.14 -3.12
#